data_AF-A0AAD1RVN1-F1
#
_entry.id   AF-A0AAD1RVN1-F1
#
_cell.length_a   1.000
_cell.length_b   1.000
_cell.length_c   1.000
_cell.angle_alpha   90.00
_cell.angle_beta   90.00
_cell.angle_gamma   90.00
#
_symmetry.space_group_name_H-M   'P 1'
#
loop_
_entity.id
_entity.type
_entity.pdbx_description
1 polymer ?
#
loop_
_entity_poly.entity_id
_entity_poly.type
_entity_poly.pdbx_seq_one_letter_code
_entity_poly.pdbx_strand_id
1 'polypeptide(L)'
;MAPSPPSSVHDTIKSEMALIRTEVNVQGAQIQTLELTTQGLTTRVTTTNQALARQGTMLLEMRGQMEDLDNRSRRCNLRVRGIPEPNCPKDVECLLTSLFRAIIGEGNVTFR
;
A
#
# COMPACT_ATOMS: atom_id res chain seq x y z
N MET A 1 -43.42 46.83 -1.56
CA MET A 1 -43.15 48.00 -0.71
C MET A 1 -41.70 47.91 -0.28
N ALA A 2 -40.84 48.75 -0.85
CA ALA A 2 -39.44 48.83 -0.44
C ALA A 2 -39.32 49.66 0.85
N PRO A 3 -38.42 49.32 1.78
CA PRO A 3 -38.21 50.12 2.98
C PRO A 3 -37.68 51.51 2.60
N SER A 4 -38.28 52.55 3.18
CA SER A 4 -37.89 53.95 3.01
C SER A 4 -36.46 54.21 3.48
N PRO A 5 -35.72 55.14 2.83
CA PRO A 5 -34.33 55.41 3.18
C PRO A 5 -34.20 56.00 4.60
N PRO A 6 -33.12 55.67 5.33
CA PRO A 6 -32.88 56.19 6.68
C PRO A 6 -32.77 57.71 6.67
N SER A 7 -33.62 58.39 7.44
CA SER A 7 -33.74 59.85 7.47
C SER A 7 -32.64 60.55 8.29
N SER A 8 -31.65 59.82 8.81
CA SER A 8 -30.60 60.31 9.70
C SER A 8 -29.34 59.43 9.59
N VAL A 9 -28.14 60.04 9.65
CA VAL A 9 -26.84 59.35 9.67
C VAL A 9 -26.80 58.24 10.72
N HIS A 10 -27.48 58.46 11.85
CA HIS A 10 -27.55 57.52 12.95
C HIS A 10 -28.32 56.23 12.59
N ASP A 11 -29.34 56.33 11.73
CA ASP A 11 -30.12 55.18 11.28
C ASP A 11 -29.34 54.36 10.25
N THR A 12 -28.55 55.01 9.40
CA THR A 12 -27.60 54.33 8.49
C THR A 12 -26.55 53.56 9.29
N ILE A 13 -25.93 54.17 10.31
CA ILE A 13 -24.94 53.50 11.16
C ILE A 13 -25.53 52.26 11.85
N LYS A 14 -26.76 52.36 12.37
CA LYS A 14 -27.46 51.22 12.98
C LYS A 14 -27.71 50.09 11.99
N SER A 15 -28.12 50.41 10.77
CA SER A 15 -28.32 49.43 9.70
C SER A 15 -27.03 48.70 9.35
N GLU A 16 -25.94 49.45 9.11
CA GLU A 16 -24.63 48.87 8.79
C GLU A 16 -24.09 48.02 9.95
N MET A 17 -24.24 48.46 11.21
CA MET A 17 -23.88 47.66 12.38
C MET A 17 -24.67 46.35 12.46
N ALA A 18 -25.95 46.35 12.08
CA ALA A 18 -26.76 45.14 12.03
C ALA A 18 -26.28 44.19 10.93
N LEU A 19 -25.93 44.71 9.75
CA LEU A 19 -25.36 43.92 8.65
C LEU A 19 -24.02 43.29 9.06
N ILE A 20 -23.10 44.08 9.62
CA ILE A 20 -21.81 43.60 10.12
C ILE A 20 -22.01 42.49 11.15
N ARG A 21 -22.94 42.66 12.11
CA ARG A 21 -23.24 41.62 13.11
C ARG A 21 -23.72 40.33 12.47
N THR A 22 -24.52 40.44 11.41
CA THR A 22 -25.04 39.28 10.68
C THR A 22 -23.90 38.57 9.94
N GLU A 23 -23.05 39.32 9.25
CA GLU A 23 -21.86 38.81 8.56
C GLU A 23 -20.91 38.10 9.53
N VAL A 24 -20.62 38.69 10.68
CA VAL A 24 -19.76 38.10 11.72
C VAL A 24 -20.33 36.77 12.23
N ASN A 25 -21.66 36.69 12.43
CA ASN A 25 -22.29 35.44 12.84
C ASN A 25 -22.19 34.36 11.77
N VAL A 26 -22.38 34.71 10.49
CA VAL A 26 -22.25 33.78 9.37
C VAL A 26 -20.82 33.27 9.25
N GLN A 27 -19.83 34.16 9.34
CA GLN A 27 -18.41 33.78 9.32
C GLN A 27 -18.06 32.88 10.50
N GLY A 28 -18.58 33.16 11.70
CA GLY A 28 -18.40 32.30 12.87
C GLY A 28 -18.92 30.88 12.65
N ALA A 29 -20.10 30.72 12.05
CA ALA A 29 -20.65 29.40 11.71
C ALA A 29 -19.84 28.66 10.64
N GLN A 30 -19.31 29.38 9.65
CA GLN A 30 -18.44 28.81 8.62
C GLN A 30 -17.11 28.32 9.21
N ILE A 31 -16.49 29.10 10.09
CA ILE A 31 -15.25 28.70 10.78
C ILE A 31 -15.49 27.43 11.59
N GLN A 32 -16.57 27.36 12.37
CA GLN A 32 -16.90 26.17 13.15
C GLN A 32 -17.09 24.93 12.25
N THR A 33 -17.73 25.10 11.09
CA THR A 33 -17.92 24.02 10.13
C THR A 33 -16.58 23.54 9.55
N LEU A 34 -15.68 24.47 9.23
CA LEU A 34 -14.34 24.16 8.73
C LEU A 34 -13.48 23.45 9.78
N GLU A 35 -13.55 23.88 11.04
CA GLU A 35 -12.83 23.24 12.15
C GLU A 35 -13.27 21.79 12.34
N LEU A 36 -14.59 21.54 12.40
CA LEU A 36 -15.13 20.19 12.52
C LEU A 36 -14.74 19.32 11.33
N THR A 37 -14.79 19.86 10.12
CA THR A 37 -14.39 19.16 8.90
C THR A 37 -12.90 18.81 8.93
N THR A 38 -12.05 19.76 9.33
CA THR A 38 -10.60 19.58 9.42
C THR A 38 -10.24 18.53 10.46
N GLN A 39 -10.92 18.53 11.61
CA GLN A 39 -10.75 17.51 12.64
C GLN A 39 -11.15 16.12 12.12
N GLY A 40 -12.30 16.01 11.46
CA GLY A 40 -12.75 14.75 10.85
C GLY A 40 -11.79 14.22 9.79
N LEU A 41 -11.26 15.10 8.93
CA LEU A 41 -10.24 14.74 7.94
C LEU A 41 -8.94 14.27 8.60
N THR A 42 -8.50 14.94 9.66
CA THR A 42 -7.29 14.57 10.42
C THR A 42 -7.43 13.17 11.01
N THR A 43 -8.58 12.84 11.60
CA THR A 43 -8.87 11.49 12.10
C THR A 43 -8.86 10.46 10.97
N ARG A 44 -9.47 10.76 9.82
CA ARG A 44 -9.49 9.83 8.67
C ARG A 44 -8.10 9.58 8.11
N VAL A 45 -7.27 10.61 7.98
CA VAL A 45 -5.88 10.48 7.50
C VAL A 45 -5.06 9.62 8.45
N THR A 46 -5.15 9.88 9.75
CA THR A 46 -4.41 9.10 10.76
C THR A 46 -4.84 7.62 10.76
N THR A 47 -6.14 7.33 10.71
CA THR A 47 -6.63 5.94 10.60
C THR A 47 -6.17 5.27 9.31
N THR A 48 -6.24 5.97 8.18
CA THR A 48 -5.83 5.41 6.88
C THR A 48 -4.34 5.11 6.84
N ASN A 49 -3.50 5.99 7.38
CA ASN A 49 -2.06 5.79 7.47
C ASN A 49 -1.71 4.59 8.36
N GLN A 50 -2.42 4.40 9.48
CA GLN A 50 -2.23 3.21 10.32
C GLN A 50 -2.63 1.92 9.60
N ALA A 51 -3.73 1.93 8.84
CA ALA A 51 -4.14 0.77 8.04
C ALA A 51 -3.11 0.44 6.95
N LEU A 52 -2.60 1.47 6.25
CA LEU A 52 -1.58 1.31 5.21
C LEU A 52 -0.28 0.73 5.78
N ALA A 53 0.17 1.19 6.95
CA ALA A 53 1.35 0.65 7.62
C ALA A 53 1.17 -0.84 7.96
N ARG A 54 0.00 -1.24 8.48
CA ARG A 54 -0.32 -2.65 8.77
C ARG A 54 -0.32 -3.51 7.51
N GLN A 55 -0.91 -3.01 6.42
CA GLN A 55 -0.90 -3.70 5.13
C GLN A 55 0.52 -3.86 4.60
N GLY A 56 1.37 -2.84 4.74
CA GLY A 56 2.78 -2.90 4.37
C GLY A 56 3.54 -4.01 5.09
N THR A 57 3.34 -4.14 6.42
CA THR A 57 3.93 -5.23 7.20
C THR A 57 3.43 -6.60 6.73
N MET A 58 2.12 -6.74 6.52
CA MET A 58 1.52 -8.01 6.08
C MET A 58 2.08 -8.46 4.71
N LEU A 59 2.26 -7.53 3.78
CA LEU A 59 2.84 -7.82 2.47
C LEU A 59 4.31 -8.29 2.58
N LEU A 60 5.09 -7.68 3.47
CA LEU A 60 6.47 -8.07 3.71
C LEU A 60 6.55 -9.49 4.29
N GLU A 61 5.68 -9.81 5.25
CA GLU A 61 5.58 -11.14 5.85
C GLU A 61 5.17 -12.19 4.82
N MET A 62 4.13 -11.91 4.01
CA MET A 62 3.71 -12.80 2.92
C MET A 62 4.83 -13.05 1.93
N ARG A 63 5.58 -12.01 1.55
CA ARG A 63 6.73 -12.15 0.65
C ARG A 63 7.79 -13.08 1.25
N GLY A 64 8.11 -12.92 2.54
CA GLY A 64 9.06 -13.79 3.22
C GLY A 64 8.59 -15.25 3.27
N GLN A 65 7.30 -15.48 3.54
CA GLN A 65 6.71 -16.82 3.53
C GLN A 65 6.76 -17.45 2.12
N MET A 66 6.46 -16.68 1.07
CA MET A 66 6.54 -17.15 -0.30
C MET A 66 7.96 -17.54 -0.69
N GLU A 67 8.96 -16.75 -0.29
CA GLU A 67 10.37 -17.05 -0.54
C GLU A 67 10.80 -18.33 0.18
N ASP A 68 10.42 -18.51 1.45
CA ASP A 68 10.70 -19.75 2.19
C ASP A 68 10.03 -20.97 1.54
N LEU A 69 8.79 -20.83 1.07
CA LEU A 69 8.10 -21.91 0.36
C LEU A 69 8.78 -22.29 -0.97
N ASP A 70 9.20 -21.31 -1.78
CA ASP A 70 9.94 -21.58 -3.01
C ASP A 70 11.30 -22.23 -2.73
N ASN A 71 12.01 -21.75 -1.71
CA ASN A 71 13.27 -22.33 -1.26
C ASN A 71 13.11 -23.77 -0.76
N ARG A 72 12.07 -24.06 0.02
CA ARG A 72 11.75 -25.42 0.49
C ARG A 72 11.39 -26.35 -0.66
N SER A 73 10.58 -25.87 -1.61
CA SER A 73 10.21 -26.61 -2.81
C SER A 73 11.43 -26.97 -3.67
N ARG A 74 12.44 -26.08 -3.73
CA ARG A 74 13.66 -26.28 -4.54
C ARG A 74 14.82 -26.93 -3.80
N ARG A 75 14.72 -27.17 -2.49
CA ARG A 75 15.85 -27.62 -1.64
C ARG A 75 16.51 -28.93 -2.14
N CYS A 76 15.75 -29.78 -2.83
CA CYS A 76 16.24 -31.02 -3.41
C CYS A 76 16.27 -31.00 -4.95
N ASN A 77 16.01 -29.85 -5.57
CA ASN A 77 16.02 -29.70 -7.02
C ASN A 77 17.37 -29.12 -7.45
N LEU A 78 18.14 -29.89 -8.22
CA LEU A 78 19.37 -29.41 -8.83
C LEU A 78 19.11 -28.99 -10.29
N ARG A 79 19.59 -27.81 -10.69
CA ARG A 79 19.57 -27.37 -12.09
C ARG A 79 20.95 -27.58 -12.70
N VAL A 80 21.06 -28.48 -13.68
CA VAL A 80 22.30 -28.70 -14.43
C VAL A 80 22.21 -27.94 -15.75
N ARG A 81 23.24 -27.15 -16.07
CA ARG A 81 23.32 -26.32 -17.29
C ARG A 81 24.45 -26.82 -18.18
N GLY A 82 24.34 -26.59 -19.49
CA GLY A 82 25.36 -27.00 -20.47
C GLY A 82 25.32 -28.49 -20.84
N ILE A 83 24.21 -29.17 -20.55
CA ILE A 83 23.96 -30.52 -21.06
C ILE A 83 23.55 -30.41 -22.54
N PRO A 84 24.22 -31.14 -23.46
CA PRO A 84 23.78 -31.25 -24.85
C PRO A 84 22.34 -31.76 -24.92
N GLU A 85 21.53 -31.23 -25.84
CA GLU A 85 20.13 -31.65 -25.97
C GLU A 85 20.05 -33.17 -26.17
N PRO A 86 19.37 -33.89 -25.27
CA PRO A 86 19.30 -35.34 -25.34
C PRO A 86 18.34 -35.75 -26.46
N ASN A 87 18.73 -36.77 -27.24
CA ASN A 87 17.85 -37.36 -28.24
C ASN A 87 16.79 -38.28 -27.59
N CYS A 88 17.03 -38.75 -26.35
CA CYS A 88 16.13 -39.58 -25.56
C CYS A 88 16.20 -39.21 -24.06
N PRO A 89 15.07 -39.21 -23.31
CA PRO A 89 15.06 -38.90 -21.87
C PRO A 89 15.98 -39.79 -21.02
N LYS A 90 16.19 -41.06 -21.43
CA LYS A 90 17.06 -42.01 -20.73
C LYS A 90 18.54 -41.61 -20.79
N ASP A 91 18.95 -40.86 -21.82
CA ASP A 91 20.33 -40.43 -22.00
C ASP A 91 20.75 -39.42 -20.91
N VAL A 92 19.79 -38.63 -20.42
CA VAL A 92 20.02 -37.65 -19.36
C VAL A 92 20.40 -38.33 -18.05
N GLU A 93 19.70 -39.39 -17.66
CA GLU A 93 19.98 -40.12 -16.43
C GLU A 93 21.34 -40.82 -16.49
N CYS A 94 21.66 -41.48 -17.61
CA CYS A 94 22.97 -42.09 -17.83
C CYS A 94 24.11 -41.06 -17.81
N LEU A 95 23.92 -39.91 -18.47
CA LEU A 95 24.89 -38.82 -18.48
C LEU A 95 25.11 -38.23 -17.08
N LEU A 96 24.02 -37.94 -16.36
CA LEU A 96 24.09 -37.41 -15.00
C LEU A 96 24.77 -38.42 -14.06
N THR A 97 24.42 -39.71 -14.13
CA THR A 97 25.07 -40.76 -13.32
C THR A 97 26.56 -40.79 -13.58
N SER A 98 26.97 -40.76 -14.84
CA SER A 98 28.38 -40.79 -15.26
C SER A 98 29.13 -39.55 -14.80
N LEU A 99 28.50 -38.36 -14.94
CA LEU A 99 29.05 -37.09 -14.49
C LEU A 99 29.25 -37.07 -12.96
N PHE A 100 28.24 -37.47 -12.19
CA PHE A 100 28.35 -37.49 -10.72
C PHE A 100 29.38 -38.51 -10.25
N ARG A 101 29.49 -39.69 -10.88
CA ARG A 101 30.54 -40.67 -10.58
C ARG A 101 31.94 -40.13 -10.88
N ALA A 102 32.10 -39.40 -11.99
CA ALA A 102 33.38 -38.81 -12.36
C ALA A 102 33.82 -37.70 -11.37
N ILE A 103 32.87 -36.94 -10.81
CA ILE A 103 33.16 -35.82 -9.90
C ILE A 103 33.29 -36.28 -8.44
N ILE A 104 32.38 -37.14 -7.98
CA ILE A 104 32.21 -37.49 -6.55
C ILE A 104 32.87 -38.85 -6.21
N GLY A 105 33.15 -39.70 -7.21
CA GLY A 105 33.73 -41.03 -7.04
C GLY A 105 32.69 -42.17 -7.11
N GLU A 106 33.13 -43.41 -6.84
CA GLU A 106 32.28 -44.61 -6.85
C GLU A 106 31.35 -44.68 -5.62
N GLY A 107 30.34 -43.81 -5.61
CA GLY A 107 29.17 -43.91 -4.73
C GLY A 107 27.94 -44.40 -5.48
N ASN A 108 27.00 -45.04 -4.77
CA ASN A 108 25.69 -45.41 -5.33
C ASN A 108 24.84 -44.14 -5.59
N VAL A 109 25.02 -43.53 -6.76
CA VAL A 109 24.15 -42.46 -7.26
C VAL A 109 22.84 -43.09 -7.72
N THR A 110 21.74 -42.75 -7.05
CA THR A 110 20.38 -43.17 -7.41
C THR A 110 19.52 -41.93 -7.59
N PHE A 111 18.84 -41.85 -8.74
CA PHE A 111 17.87 -40.80 -9.02
C PHE A 111 16.48 -41.30 -8.59
N ARG A 112 15.70 -40.45 -7.90
CA ARG A 112 14.35 -40.75 -7.42
C ARG A 112 13.32 -39.96 -8.21
#